data_AF-A0A0J6SHS2-F1
#
_entry.id   AF-A0A0J6SHS2-F1
#
_cell.length_a   1.000
_cell.length_b   1.000
_cell.length_c   1.000
_cell.angle_alpha   90.00
_cell.angle_beta   90.00
_cell.angle_gamma   90.00
#
_symmetry.space_group_name_H-M   'P 1'
#
loop_
_entity.id
_entity.type
_entity.pdbx_description
1 polymer ?
#
loop_
_entity_poly.entity_id
_entity_poly.type
_entity_poly.pdbx_seq_one_letter_code
_entity_poly.pdbx_strand_id
1 'polypeptide(L)'
;MRSDRQVSTIRLVAEAVRLASTLAVKEIALFSGEVDRIARVVSGWTLWGGTIVLLACVSGFLLLMAAVKGLGTLLGSEALAAVIGAAPFALAAALLTRWGLRKMDLRR
;
A
#
# COMPACT_ATOMS: atom_id res chain seq x y z
N MET A 1 -64.49 -6.59 4.92
CA MET A 1 -63.60 -7.32 5.85
C MET A 1 -62.24 -7.74 5.28
N ARG A 2 -61.99 -7.82 3.96
CA ARG A 2 -60.65 -8.15 3.40
C ARG A 2 -59.66 -6.96 3.37
N SER A 3 -60.15 -5.72 3.32
CA SER A 3 -59.34 -4.51 3.17
C SER A 3 -58.51 -4.15 4.42
N ASP A 4 -59.07 -4.29 5.63
CA ASP A 4 -58.37 -3.92 6.88
C ASP A 4 -57.15 -4.81 7.20
N ARG A 5 -57.21 -6.11 6.85
CA ARG A 5 -56.06 -7.00 7.04
C ARG A 5 -54.89 -6.61 6.14
N GLN A 6 -55.16 -6.25 4.88
CA GLN A 6 -54.11 -5.84 3.95
C GLN A 6 -53.43 -4.54 4.41
N VAL A 7 -54.21 -3.56 4.89
CA VAL A 7 -53.67 -2.31 5.44
C VAL A 7 -52.84 -2.57 6.71
N SER A 8 -53.26 -3.53 7.55
CA SER A 8 -52.52 -3.94 8.75
C SER A 8 -51.20 -4.66 8.42
N THR A 9 -51.19 -5.58 7.45
CA THR A 9 -49.97 -6.28 7.03
C THR A 9 -48.97 -5.32 6.37
N ILE A 10 -49.45 -4.39 5.53
CA ILE A 10 -48.59 -3.37 4.90
C ILE A 10 -47.99 -2.43 5.95
N ARG A 11 -48.77 -2.03 6.97
CA ARG A 11 -48.25 -1.24 8.09
C ARG A 11 -47.19 -1.98 8.90
N LEU A 12 -47.43 -3.25 9.22
CA LEU A 12 -46.47 -4.09 9.96
C LEU A 12 -45.16 -4.28 9.20
N VAL A 13 -45.24 -4.50 7.88
CA VAL A 13 -44.05 -4.62 7.02
C VAL A 13 -43.31 -3.29 6.93
N ALA A 14 -44.02 -2.18 6.75
CA ALA A 14 -43.40 -0.85 6.73
C ALA A 14 -42.71 -0.49 8.06
N GLU A 15 -43.32 -0.88 9.18
CA GLU A 15 -42.78 -0.64 10.52
C GLU A 15 -41.57 -1.54 10.81
N ALA A 16 -41.62 -2.80 10.40
CA ALA A 16 -40.47 -3.72 10.45
C ALA A 16 -39.31 -3.24 9.57
N VAL A 17 -39.59 -2.74 8.36
CA VAL A 17 -38.57 -2.15 7.47
C VAL A 17 -37.98 -0.87 8.07
N ARG A 18 -38.79 -0.06 8.75
CA ARG A 18 -38.34 1.16 9.42
C ARG A 18 -37.47 0.87 10.66
N LEU A 19 -37.78 -0.19 11.40
CA LEU A 19 -36.97 -0.71 12.50
C LEU A 19 -35.65 -1.32 12.00
N ALA A 20 -35.71 -2.11 10.93
CA ALA A 20 -34.53 -2.70 10.31
C ALA A 20 -33.60 -1.62 9.72
N SER A 21 -34.14 -0.58 9.09
CA SER A 21 -33.36 0.53 8.54
C SER A 21 -32.73 1.41 9.63
N THR A 22 -33.43 1.65 10.74
CA THR A 22 -32.85 2.38 11.88
C THR A 22 -31.73 1.61 12.57
N LEU A 23 -31.81 0.26 12.61
CA LEU A 23 -30.72 -0.59 13.08
C LEU A 23 -29.53 -0.57 12.11
N ALA A 24 -29.77 -0.74 10.81
CA ALA A 24 -28.71 -0.73 9.79
C ALA A 24 -27.97 0.62 9.74
N VAL A 25 -28.69 1.74 9.87
CA VAL A 25 -28.07 3.07 9.93
C VAL A 25 -27.19 3.24 11.16
N LYS A 26 -27.55 2.65 12.30
CA LYS A 26 -26.70 2.65 13.51
C LYS A 26 -25.42 1.84 13.32
N GLU A 27 -25.50 0.67 12.70
CA GLU A 27 -24.31 -0.13 12.37
C GLU A 27 -23.39 0.59 11.37
N ILE A 28 -23.94 1.19 10.32
CA ILE A 28 -23.17 1.96 9.32
C ILE A 28 -22.51 3.21 9.95
N ALA A 29 -23.19 3.87 10.89
CA ALA A 29 -22.63 5.02 11.60
C ALA A 29 -21.48 4.63 12.54
N LEU A 30 -21.59 3.49 13.23
CA LEU A 30 -20.48 2.94 14.02
C LEU A 30 -19.30 2.55 13.13
N PHE A 31 -19.57 1.82 12.04
CA PHE A 31 -18.55 1.42 11.07
C PHE A 31 -17.84 2.63 10.44
N SER A 32 -18.57 3.69 10.11
CA SER A 32 -17.96 4.90 9.52
C SER A 32 -17.01 5.60 10.50
N GLY A 33 -17.36 5.67 11.78
CA GLY A 33 -16.48 6.25 12.80
C GLY A 33 -15.21 5.44 13.02
N GLU A 34 -15.32 4.10 12.96
CA GLU A 34 -14.17 3.21 13.12
C GLU A 34 -13.27 3.20 11.88
N VAL A 35 -13.86 3.22 10.67
CA VAL A 35 -13.13 3.35 9.40
C VAL A 35 -12.40 4.69 9.32
N ASP A 36 -13.00 5.81 9.73
CA ASP A 36 -12.33 7.11 9.71
C ASP A 36 -11.14 7.18 10.69
N ARG A 37 -11.25 6.48 11.83
CA ARG A 37 -10.14 6.33 12.78
C ARG A 37 -9.01 5.49 12.20
N ILE A 38 -9.34 4.36 11.58
CA ILE A 38 -8.35 3.49 10.91
C ILE A 38 -7.70 4.24 9.75
N ALA A 39 -8.48 4.93 8.92
CA ALA A 39 -7.98 5.71 7.80
C ALA A 39 -7.00 6.80 8.25
N ARG A 40 -7.28 7.47 9.38
CA ARG A 40 -6.38 8.50 9.94
C ARG A 40 -5.09 7.91 10.51
N VAL A 41 -5.14 6.75 11.14
CA VAL A 41 -3.95 6.04 11.62
C VAL A 41 -3.12 5.53 10.45
N VAL A 42 -3.76 4.88 9.48
CA VAL A 42 -3.11 4.35 8.28
C VAL A 42 -2.52 5.47 7.43
N SER A 43 -3.21 6.61 7.25
CA SER A 43 -2.66 7.73 6.50
C SER A 43 -1.44 8.36 7.19
N GLY A 44 -1.48 8.50 8.52
CA GLY A 44 -0.34 8.93 9.30
C GLY A 44 0.85 7.99 9.13
N TRP A 45 0.64 6.69 9.32
CA TRP A 45 1.69 5.67 9.15
C TRP A 45 2.21 5.57 7.71
N THR A 46 1.34 5.78 6.72
CA THR A 46 1.72 5.77 5.29
C THR A 46 2.55 7.00 4.94
N LEU A 47 2.22 8.18 5.47
CA LEU A 47 3.00 9.40 5.30
C LEU A 47 4.39 9.25 5.91
N TRP A 48 4.48 8.82 7.16
CA TRP A 48 5.75 8.64 7.85
C TRP A 48 6.57 7.50 7.22
N GLY A 49 5.95 6.35 6.97
CA GLY A 49 6.58 5.21 6.30
C GLY A 49 7.08 5.56 4.91
N GLY A 50 6.26 6.23 4.11
CA GLY A 50 6.63 6.73 2.79
C GLY A 50 7.82 7.70 2.86
N THR A 51 7.79 8.65 3.78
CA THR A 51 8.88 9.64 3.95
C THR A 51 10.19 8.97 4.36
N ILE A 52 10.14 8.01 5.29
CA ILE A 52 11.32 7.24 5.72
C ILE A 52 11.90 6.45 4.55
N VAL A 53 11.06 5.76 3.78
CA VAL A 53 11.50 5.00 2.60
C VAL A 53 12.14 5.93 1.57
N LEU A 54 11.54 7.10 1.35
CA LEU A 54 12.04 8.09 0.38
C LEU A 54 13.39 8.67 0.84
N LEU A 55 13.51 9.05 2.11
CA LEU A 55 14.77 9.51 2.72
C LEU A 55 15.85 8.44 2.68
N ALA A 56 15.52 7.18 2.99
CA ALA A 56 16.45 6.06 2.91
C ALA A 56 16.95 5.85 1.47
N CYS A 57 16.05 5.94 0.49
CA CYS A 57 16.39 5.80 -0.92
C CYS A 57 17.30 6.94 -1.40
N VAL A 58 16.93 8.19 -1.09
CA VAL A 58 17.71 9.39 -1.47
C VAL A 58 19.08 9.39 -0.79
N SER A 59 19.13 9.15 0.53
CA SER A 59 20.39 9.11 1.28
C SER A 59 21.30 7.97 0.80
N GLY A 60 20.76 6.77 0.56
CA GLY A 60 21.50 5.65 0.00
C GLY A 60 22.09 5.97 -1.38
N PHE A 61 21.31 6.60 -2.26
CA PHE A 61 21.78 7.03 -3.57
C PHE A 61 22.91 8.06 -3.49
N LEU A 62 22.76 9.08 -2.64
CA LEU A 62 23.81 10.08 -2.42
C LEU A 62 25.09 9.47 -1.86
N LEU A 63 24.96 8.50 -0.95
CA LEU A 63 26.10 7.78 -0.37
C LEU A 63 26.82 6.94 -1.43
N LEU A 64 26.07 6.27 -2.32
CA LEU A 64 26.64 5.57 -3.48
C LEU A 64 27.38 6.53 -4.42
N MET A 65 26.79 7.68 -4.74
CA MET A 65 27.43 8.70 -5.58
C MET A 65 28.71 9.23 -4.93
N ALA A 66 28.70 9.48 -3.62
CA ALA A 66 29.88 9.91 -2.88
C ALA A 66 30.97 8.82 -2.89
N ALA A 67 30.61 7.56 -2.71
CA ALA A 67 31.53 6.43 -2.77
C ALA A 67 32.13 6.25 -4.18
N VAL A 68 31.30 6.31 -5.23
CA VAL A 68 31.76 6.25 -6.63
C VAL A 68 32.68 7.41 -6.95
N LYS A 69 32.35 8.63 -6.51
CA LYS A 69 33.20 9.79 -6.78
C LYS A 69 34.51 9.72 -6.00
N GLY A 70 34.49 9.26 -4.75
CA GLY A 70 35.70 8.99 -3.97
C GLY A 70 36.58 7.92 -4.63
N LEU A 71 36.00 6.79 -5.04
CA LEU A 71 36.71 5.78 -5.80
C LEU A 71 37.27 6.34 -7.12
N GLY A 72 36.50 7.18 -7.82
CA GLY A 72 36.93 7.84 -9.05
C GLY A 72 38.14 8.74 -8.84
N THR A 73 38.19 9.48 -7.72
CA THR A 73 39.37 10.27 -7.36
C THR A 73 40.60 9.43 -7.02
N LEU A 74 40.40 8.26 -6.38
CA LEU A 74 41.49 7.34 -6.02
C LEU A 74 42.02 6.55 -7.23
N LEU A 75 41.14 6.17 -8.15
CA LEU A 75 41.47 5.39 -9.35
C LEU A 75 41.92 6.26 -10.53
N GLY A 76 41.77 7.59 -10.44
CA GLY A 76 42.05 8.53 -11.53
C GLY A 76 41.10 8.38 -12.74
N SER A 77 40.03 7.59 -12.60
CA SER A 77 39.06 7.31 -13.66
C SER A 77 37.65 7.16 -13.09
N GLU A 78 36.79 8.14 -13.38
CA GLU A 78 35.40 8.15 -12.94
C GLU A 78 34.58 7.02 -13.58
N ALA A 79 34.92 6.59 -14.80
CA ALA A 79 34.23 5.51 -15.51
C ALA A 79 34.44 4.14 -14.83
N LEU A 80 35.67 3.82 -14.43
CA LEU A 80 35.96 2.55 -13.73
C LEU A 80 35.29 2.52 -12.35
N ALA A 81 35.30 3.63 -11.63
CA ALA A 81 34.63 3.73 -10.34
C ALA A 81 33.10 3.58 -10.44
N ALA A 82 32.48 4.15 -11.48
CA ALA A 82 31.05 4.01 -11.72
C ALA A 82 30.68 2.55 -12.06
N VAL A 83 31.49 1.87 -12.88
CA VAL A 83 31.28 0.44 -13.20
C VAL A 83 31.37 -0.43 -11.95
N ILE A 84 32.38 -0.20 -11.10
CA ILE A 84 32.54 -0.95 -9.84
C ILE A 84 31.38 -0.67 -8.87
N GLY A 85 30.94 0.58 -8.77
CA GLY A 85 29.80 0.95 -7.92
C GLY A 85 28.46 0.38 -8.41
N ALA A 86 28.26 0.31 -9.73
CA ALA A 86 27.03 -0.21 -10.33
C ALA A 86 27.00 -1.75 -10.44
N ALA A 87 28.17 -2.40 -10.53
CA ALA A 87 28.30 -3.85 -10.69
C ALA A 87 27.51 -4.69 -9.68
N PRO A 88 27.56 -4.44 -8.35
CA PRO A 88 26.80 -5.25 -7.39
C PRO A 88 25.29 -5.11 -7.56
N PHE A 89 24.80 -3.92 -7.93
CA PHE A 89 23.38 -3.69 -8.20
C PHE A 89 22.92 -4.39 -9.47
N ALA A 90 23.71 -4.29 -10.56
CA ALA A 90 23.43 -4.97 -11.81
C ALA A 90 23.38 -6.50 -11.62
N LEU A 91 24.31 -7.04 -10.82
CA LEU A 91 24.36 -8.47 -10.50
C LEU A 91 23.16 -8.91 -9.67
N ALA A 92 22.79 -8.16 -8.63
CA ALA A 92 21.60 -8.44 -7.83
C ALA A 92 20.31 -8.41 -8.68
N ALA A 93 20.17 -7.41 -9.56
CA ALA A 93 19.05 -7.31 -10.48
C ALA A 93 18.97 -8.53 -11.41
N ALA A 94 20.09 -8.93 -12.02
CA ALA A 94 20.14 -10.10 -12.89
C ALA A 94 19.75 -11.41 -12.16
N LEU A 95 20.21 -11.59 -10.92
CA LEU A 95 19.85 -12.75 -10.09
C LEU A 95 18.35 -12.77 -9.76
N LEU A 96 17.80 -11.63 -9.34
CA LEU A 96 16.38 -11.50 -9.03
C LEU A 96 15.51 -11.73 -10.27
N THR A 97 15.88 -11.17 -11.42
CA THR A 97 15.19 -11.41 -12.70
C THR A 97 15.20 -12.88 -13.06
N ARG A 98 16.37 -13.53 -12.99
CA ARG A 98 16.49 -14.97 -13.28
C ARG A 98 15.65 -15.81 -12.31
N TRP A 99 15.63 -15.44 -11.03
CA TRP A 99 14.82 -16.13 -10.03
C TRP A 99 13.32 -15.94 -10.27
N GLY A 100 12.89 -14.71 -10.59
CA GLY A 100 11.51 -14.40 -10.95
C GLY A 100 11.04 -15.19 -12.16
N LEU A 101 11.86 -15.22 -13.23
CA LEU A 101 11.58 -16.02 -14.42
C LEU A 101 11.45 -17.51 -14.09
N ARG A 102 12.38 -18.08 -13.29
CA ARG A 102 12.29 -19.48 -12.85
C ARG A 102 11.01 -19.78 -12.07
N LYS A 103 10.55 -18.85 -11.22
CA LYS A 103 9.34 -19.04 -10.42
C LYS A 103 8.05 -18.94 -11.25
N MET A 104 8.08 -18.15 -12.31
CA MET A 104 6.99 -18.06 -13.29
C MET A 104 6.91 -19.29 -14.17
N ASP A 105 8.06 -19.85 -14.58
CA ASP A 105 8.14 -21.08 -15.36
C ASP A 105 7.65 -22.30 -14.56
N LEU A 106 8.01 -22.39 -13.26
CA LEU A 106 7.53 -23.45 -12.35
C LEU A 106 6.02 -23.41 -12.04
N ARG A 107 5.29 -22.39 -12.49
CA ARG A 107 3.83 -22.27 -12.33
C ARG A 107 3.04 -22.63 -13.61
N ARG A 108 3.72 -23.00 -14.70
CA ARG A 108 3.12 -23.66 -15.86
C ARG A 108 3.25 -25.18 -15.74
#